data_AF-A0AAW0CLE9-F1
#
_entry.id   AF-A0AAW0CLE9-F1
#
_cell.length_a   1.000
_cell.length_b   1.000
_cell.length_c   1.000
_cell.angle_alpha   90.00
_cell.angle_beta   90.00
_cell.angle_gamma   90.00
#
_symmetry.space_group_name_H-M   'P 1'
#
loop_
_entity.id
_entity.type
_entity.pdbx_description
1 polymer ?
#
loop_
_entity_poly.entity_id
_entity_poly.type
_entity_poly.pdbx_seq_one_letter_code
_entity_poly.pdbx_strand_id
1 'polypeptide(L)'
;MSSSNSISFNGRQYKKAEIMSEMVSLAKQLASNAHLLADSPLPADTDLSESEQTEVQNQIAAMLILPPDALIIFWDAFAANHLNDIAVSLRRLSHTTQPHAVSTAIQILSLIPEPAEQDRHPYFRKFLRNSTAVKDVPNIVADAFVKGMTLKKPSGPGRHCTLIINTLFWCDTSLGDDGRASVDAGIRAALANAIQATLDHPRSAELDRMQRVEMERLKGILLTINMEELGPGGYFLKSTREHLEGRFDMCSGNDCDEDAELSCSKCKTVRYCGAECQSWHWKHGHRARCFQTDY
;
A
#
# COMPACT_ATOMS: atom_id res chain seq x y z
N MET A 1 -14.96 -2.17 26.88
CA MET A 1 -14.37 -0.82 26.99
C MET A 1 -15.17 0.12 26.10
N SER A 2 -15.71 1.22 26.62
CA SER A 2 -16.50 2.17 25.81
C SER A 2 -15.57 2.91 24.85
N SER A 3 -15.66 2.64 23.54
CA SER A 3 -14.92 3.40 22.52
C SER A 3 -15.37 4.86 22.60
N SER A 4 -14.50 5.75 23.07
CA SER A 4 -14.79 7.19 23.05
C SER A 4 -15.12 7.64 21.62
N ASN A 5 -16.19 8.43 21.46
CA ASN A 5 -16.57 9.04 20.19
C ASN A 5 -15.68 10.24 19.80
N SER A 6 -14.68 10.53 20.62
CA SER A 6 -13.72 11.60 20.39
C SER A 6 -12.27 11.10 20.42
N ILE A 7 -11.42 11.79 19.69
CA ILE A 7 -9.96 11.61 19.70
C ILE A 7 -9.36 12.91 20.24
N SER A 8 -8.39 12.78 21.15
CA SER A 8 -7.65 13.92 21.70
C SER A 8 -6.37 14.13 20.90
N PHE A 9 -6.15 15.34 20.40
CA PHE A 9 -4.92 15.72 19.71
C PHE A 9 -4.57 17.18 20.02
N ASN A 10 -3.31 17.45 20.39
CA ASN A 10 -2.81 18.79 20.77
C ASN A 10 -3.71 19.53 21.79
N GLY A 11 -4.20 18.81 22.80
CA GLY A 11 -5.07 19.36 23.84
C GLY A 11 -6.51 19.67 23.39
N ARG A 12 -6.89 19.36 22.14
CA ARG A 12 -8.25 19.49 21.62
C ARG A 12 -8.92 18.12 21.50
N GLN A 13 -10.23 18.08 21.77
CA GLN A 13 -11.08 16.91 21.55
C GLN A 13 -11.83 17.09 20.24
N TYR A 14 -11.67 16.13 19.34
CA TYR A 14 -12.32 16.14 18.04
C TYR A 14 -13.37 15.04 17.95
N LYS A 15 -14.52 15.30 17.34
CA LYS A 15 -15.46 14.22 17.01
C LYS A 15 -14.88 13.40 15.86
N LYS A 16 -15.03 12.07 15.90
CA LYS A 16 -14.53 11.16 14.83
C LYS A 16 -14.97 11.57 13.41
N ALA A 17 -16.17 12.15 13.25
CA ALA A 17 -16.67 12.62 11.95
C ALA A 17 -15.94 13.86 11.42
N GLU A 18 -15.54 14.78 12.30
CA GLU A 18 -14.77 15.98 11.93
C GLU A 18 -13.37 15.57 11.49
N ILE A 19 -12.76 14.62 12.20
CA ILE A 19 -11.46 14.03 11.82
C ILE A 19 -11.53 13.39 10.44
N MET A 20 -12.58 12.62 10.13
CA MET A 20 -12.70 11.99 8.82
C MET A 20 -12.65 13.02 7.68
N SER A 21 -13.39 14.13 7.79
CA SER A 21 -13.37 15.18 6.78
C SER A 21 -12.00 15.86 6.65
N GLU A 22 -11.33 16.09 7.78
CA GLU A 22 -9.98 16.67 7.80
C GLU A 22 -8.97 15.72 7.16
N MET A 23 -9.02 14.42 7.49
CA MET A 23 -8.13 13.41 6.91
C MET A 23 -8.33 13.24 5.40
N VAL A 24 -9.57 13.32 4.90
CA VAL A 24 -9.86 13.35 3.46
C VAL A 24 -9.23 14.58 2.80
N SER A 25 -9.35 15.75 3.43
CA SER A 25 -8.73 16.98 2.92
C SER A 25 -7.21 16.87 2.88
N LEU A 26 -6.58 16.34 3.93
CA LEU A 26 -5.13 16.13 3.99
C LEU A 26 -4.67 15.10 2.95
N ALA A 27 -5.43 14.02 2.75
CA ALA A 27 -5.12 13.01 1.74
C ALA A 27 -5.15 13.60 0.33
N LYS A 28 -6.17 14.42 0.03
CA LYS A 28 -6.26 15.16 -1.24
C LYS A 28 -5.12 16.15 -1.40
N GLN A 29 -4.74 16.86 -0.35
CA GLN A 29 -3.61 17.79 -0.38
C GLN A 29 -2.29 17.06 -0.69
N LEU A 30 -2.06 15.90 -0.07
CA LEU A 30 -0.87 15.08 -0.36
C LEU A 30 -0.85 14.63 -1.83
N ALA A 31 -2.00 14.16 -2.33
CA ALA A 31 -2.12 13.75 -3.73
C ALA A 31 -1.89 14.91 -4.71
N SER A 32 -2.38 16.10 -4.37
CA SER A 32 -2.16 17.33 -5.15
C SER A 32 -0.68 17.75 -5.15
N ASN A 33 -0.06 17.83 -3.97
CA ASN A 33 1.34 18.24 -3.82
C ASN A 33 2.31 17.26 -4.51
N ALA A 34 1.94 15.99 -4.60
CA ALA A 34 2.70 14.98 -5.32
C ALA A 34 2.34 14.85 -6.82
N HIS A 35 1.51 15.76 -7.36
CA HIS A 35 1.05 15.76 -8.76
C HIS A 35 0.45 14.42 -9.23
N LEU A 36 -0.31 13.78 -8.35
CA LEU A 36 -0.98 12.51 -8.64
C LEU A 36 -2.33 12.73 -9.31
N LEU A 37 -2.97 13.87 -9.05
CA LEU A 37 -4.31 14.17 -9.54
C LEU A 37 -4.33 14.44 -11.05
N ALA A 38 -5.37 13.96 -11.72
CA ALA A 38 -5.50 14.06 -13.17
C ALA A 38 -5.63 15.50 -13.71
N ASP A 39 -6.08 16.44 -12.87
CA ASP A 39 -6.25 17.86 -13.21
C ASP A 39 -4.97 18.69 -13.04
N SER A 40 -3.94 18.14 -12.38
CA SER A 40 -2.65 18.81 -12.18
C SER A 40 -1.45 17.86 -12.33
N PRO A 41 -1.32 17.14 -13.47
CA PRO A 41 -0.18 16.27 -13.68
C PRO A 41 1.08 17.07 -13.98
N LEU A 42 2.25 16.49 -13.71
CA LEU A 42 3.52 17.03 -14.18
C LEU A 42 3.56 17.08 -15.72
N PRO A 43 4.16 18.14 -16.31
CA PRO A 43 4.49 18.15 -17.73
C PRO A 43 5.43 16.99 -18.08
N ALA A 44 5.40 16.57 -19.36
CA ALA A 44 6.39 15.62 -19.86
C ALA A 44 7.80 16.20 -19.66
N ASP A 45 8.71 15.34 -19.21
CA ASP A 45 10.13 15.66 -18.98
C ASP A 45 10.43 16.75 -17.94
N THR A 46 9.44 17.14 -17.14
CA THR A 46 9.61 18.02 -15.99
C THR A 46 9.42 17.23 -14.71
N ASP A 47 10.47 17.14 -13.90
CA ASP A 47 10.42 16.52 -12.58
C ASP A 47 9.91 17.50 -11.50
N LEU A 48 9.66 16.98 -10.30
CA LEU A 48 9.39 17.79 -9.12
C LEU A 48 10.57 18.71 -8.78
N SER A 49 10.28 20.00 -8.64
CA SER A 49 11.22 20.97 -8.09
C SER A 49 11.63 20.62 -6.65
N GLU A 50 12.76 21.15 -6.20
CA GLU A 50 13.22 20.96 -4.82
C GLU A 50 12.20 21.46 -3.78
N SER A 51 11.51 22.58 -4.07
CA SER A 51 10.45 23.12 -3.23
C SER A 51 9.24 22.19 -3.14
N GLU A 52 8.79 21.61 -4.25
CA GLU A 52 7.66 20.66 -4.27
C GLU A 52 8.04 19.38 -3.52
N GLN A 53 9.26 18.87 -3.73
CA GLN A 53 9.76 17.72 -2.98
C GLN A 53 9.78 17.99 -1.47
N THR A 54 10.27 19.16 -1.06
CA THR A 54 10.32 19.57 0.34
C THR A 54 8.91 19.67 0.93
N GLU A 55 7.95 20.24 0.21
CA GLU A 55 6.56 20.33 0.64
C GLU A 55 5.95 18.94 0.86
N VAL A 56 6.13 18.01 -0.08
CA VAL A 56 5.64 16.64 0.07
C VAL A 56 6.29 15.94 1.27
N GLN A 57 7.60 16.09 1.46
CA GLN A 57 8.28 15.46 2.61
C GLN A 57 7.83 16.06 3.94
N ASN A 58 7.65 17.38 4.01
CA ASN A 58 7.14 18.05 5.20
C ASN A 58 5.74 17.55 5.54
N GLN A 59 4.87 17.40 4.53
CA GLN A 59 3.53 16.86 4.74
C GLN A 59 3.56 15.41 5.21
N ILE A 60 4.38 14.54 4.61
CA ILE A 60 4.56 13.15 5.07
C ILE A 60 5.04 13.12 6.53
N ALA A 61 6.05 13.91 6.88
CA ALA A 61 6.56 14.01 8.24
C ALA A 61 5.47 14.50 9.23
N ALA A 62 4.65 15.46 8.82
CA ALA A 62 3.52 15.95 9.61
C ALA A 62 2.41 14.90 9.79
N MET A 63 2.21 13.97 8.84
CA MET A 63 1.25 12.89 9.04
C MET A 63 1.75 11.87 10.07
N LEU A 64 3.06 11.63 10.17
CA LEU A 64 3.63 10.66 11.12
C LEU A 64 3.51 11.07 12.59
N ILE A 65 3.23 12.35 12.87
CA ILE A 65 2.97 12.83 14.23
C ILE A 65 1.49 12.73 14.64
N LEU A 66 0.61 12.31 13.73
CA LEU A 66 -0.81 12.10 14.04
C LEU A 66 -0.99 10.95 15.05
N PRO A 67 -2.05 10.99 15.88
CA PRO A 67 -2.44 9.84 16.69
C PRO A 67 -2.68 8.62 15.80
N PRO A 68 -2.36 7.40 16.26
CA PRO A 68 -2.50 6.18 15.45
C PRO A 68 -3.87 6.03 14.77
N ASP A 69 -4.96 6.32 15.47
CA ASP A 69 -6.32 6.24 14.91
C ASP A 69 -6.54 7.24 13.76
N ALA A 70 -6.02 8.46 13.88
CA ALA A 70 -6.12 9.47 12.84
C ALA A 70 -5.24 9.12 11.63
N LEU A 71 -4.03 8.58 11.89
CA LEU A 71 -3.13 8.11 10.84
C LEU A 71 -3.74 6.95 10.03
N ILE A 72 -4.44 6.03 10.70
CA ILE A 72 -5.19 4.96 10.03
C ILE A 72 -6.30 5.54 9.15
N ILE A 73 -7.10 6.49 9.67
CA ILE A 73 -8.16 7.15 8.89
C ILE A 73 -7.58 7.89 7.70
N PHE A 74 -6.44 8.56 7.87
CA PHE A 74 -5.71 9.25 6.79
C PHE A 74 -5.32 8.28 5.68
N TRP A 75 -4.65 7.17 6.00
CA TRP A 75 -4.23 6.21 4.99
C TRP A 75 -5.40 5.47 4.35
N ASP A 76 -6.48 5.20 5.09
CA ASP A 76 -7.71 4.65 4.50
C ASP A 76 -8.37 5.65 3.55
N ALA A 77 -8.42 6.94 3.91
CA ALA A 77 -8.92 8.00 3.04
C ALA A 77 -8.05 8.13 1.77
N PHE A 78 -6.74 8.16 1.94
CA PHE A 78 -5.80 8.23 0.82
C PHE A 78 -5.95 7.00 -0.08
N ALA A 79 -5.94 5.81 0.48
CA ALA A 79 -6.04 4.56 -0.28
C ALA A 79 -7.36 4.49 -1.07
N ALA A 80 -8.49 4.81 -0.42
CA ALA A 80 -9.79 4.76 -1.05
C ALA A 80 -9.94 5.74 -2.23
N ASN A 81 -9.34 6.93 -2.14
CA ASN A 81 -9.56 7.99 -3.11
C ASN A 81 -8.44 8.14 -4.16
N HIS A 82 -7.19 7.76 -3.85
CA HIS A 82 -6.02 8.17 -4.64
C HIS A 82 -5.09 7.04 -5.09
N LEU A 83 -5.39 5.77 -4.80
CA LEU A 83 -4.58 4.65 -5.31
C LEU A 83 -4.59 4.54 -6.84
N ASN A 84 -5.75 4.77 -7.47
CA ASN A 84 -5.85 4.78 -8.93
C ASN A 84 -5.08 5.97 -9.53
N ASP A 85 -5.10 7.13 -8.87
CA ASP A 85 -4.34 8.31 -9.28
C ASP A 85 -2.83 8.03 -9.26
N ILE A 86 -2.32 7.37 -8.21
CA ILE A 86 -0.93 6.87 -8.15
C ILE A 86 -0.62 5.95 -9.32
N ALA A 87 -1.48 4.96 -9.59
CA ALA A 87 -1.24 4.00 -10.65
C ALA A 87 -1.18 4.66 -12.03
N VAL A 88 -2.10 5.59 -12.30
CA VAL A 88 -2.13 6.37 -13.54
C VAL A 88 -0.88 7.26 -13.64
N SER A 89 -0.48 7.92 -12.56
CA SER A 89 0.72 8.76 -12.52
C SER A 89 1.98 7.93 -12.80
N LEU A 90 2.17 6.81 -12.09
CA LEU A 90 3.33 5.92 -12.28
C LEU A 90 3.50 5.44 -13.72
N ARG A 91 2.40 5.12 -14.43
CA ARG A 91 2.47 4.72 -15.85
C ARG A 91 2.88 5.84 -16.79
N ARG A 92 2.66 7.10 -16.40
CA ARG A 92 2.97 8.29 -17.21
C ARG A 92 4.37 8.82 -16.95
N LEU A 93 4.87 8.67 -15.73
CA LEU A 93 6.15 9.23 -15.32
C LEU A 93 7.32 8.49 -15.97
N SER A 94 8.36 9.23 -16.31
CA SER A 94 9.63 8.70 -16.82
C SER A 94 10.65 8.54 -15.71
N HIS A 95 11.25 7.36 -15.57
CA HIS A 95 12.36 7.16 -14.63
C HIS A 95 13.58 8.01 -14.95
N THR A 96 13.77 8.39 -16.22
CA THR A 96 14.94 9.13 -16.68
C THR A 96 14.78 10.62 -16.48
N THR A 97 13.60 11.17 -16.83
CA THR A 97 13.36 12.62 -16.81
C THR A 97 12.56 13.07 -15.59
N GLN A 98 11.92 12.15 -14.85
CA GLN A 98 11.13 12.44 -13.65
C GLN A 98 11.45 11.50 -12.45
N PRO A 99 12.73 11.21 -12.14
CA PRO A 99 13.10 10.27 -11.08
C PRO A 99 12.58 10.66 -9.68
N HIS A 100 12.46 11.94 -9.36
CA HIS A 100 11.97 12.40 -8.06
C HIS A 100 10.47 12.18 -7.92
N ALA A 101 9.69 12.46 -8.96
CA ALA A 101 8.26 12.18 -9.01
C ALA A 101 7.98 10.68 -8.86
N VAL A 102 8.69 9.83 -9.60
CA VAL A 102 8.59 8.36 -9.49
C VAL A 102 8.89 7.92 -8.05
N SER A 103 10.02 8.37 -7.50
CA SER A 103 10.43 8.00 -6.13
C SER A 103 9.41 8.47 -5.08
N THR A 104 8.83 9.66 -5.26
CA THR A 104 7.77 10.19 -4.37
C THR A 104 6.49 9.35 -4.44
N ALA A 105 6.02 9.01 -5.64
CA ALA A 105 4.81 8.19 -5.80
C ALA A 105 4.98 6.80 -5.17
N ILE A 106 6.14 6.16 -5.39
CA ILE A 106 6.48 4.86 -4.78
C ILE A 106 6.64 4.98 -3.26
N GLN A 107 7.24 6.07 -2.77
CA GLN A 107 7.33 6.34 -1.34
C GLN A 107 5.93 6.39 -0.71
N ILE A 108 5.02 7.19 -1.26
CA ILE A 108 3.64 7.29 -0.75
C ILE A 108 2.98 5.90 -0.74
N LEU A 109 3.09 5.14 -1.83
CA LEU A 109 2.55 3.78 -1.92
C LEU A 109 3.14 2.83 -0.84
N SER A 110 4.43 2.97 -0.52
CA SER A 110 5.11 2.17 0.53
C SER A 110 4.75 2.56 1.97
N LEU A 111 4.08 3.70 2.17
CA LEU A 111 3.60 4.16 3.47
C LEU A 111 2.16 3.74 3.75
N ILE A 112 1.43 3.33 2.72
CA ILE A 112 0.11 2.73 2.89
C ILE A 112 0.30 1.44 3.68
N PRO A 113 -0.42 1.26 4.79
CA PRO A 113 -0.22 0.10 5.65
C PRO A 113 -0.55 -1.23 4.96
N GLU A 114 -0.04 -2.32 5.53
CA GLU A 114 -0.08 -3.62 4.89
C GLU A 114 -1.51 -4.18 4.73
N PRO A 115 -1.82 -4.78 3.57
CA PRO A 115 -3.12 -5.39 3.29
C PRO A 115 -3.42 -6.63 4.15
N ALA A 116 -2.40 -7.19 4.80
CA ALA A 116 -2.50 -8.39 5.62
C ALA A 116 -2.99 -8.13 7.07
N GLU A 117 -3.06 -6.87 7.51
CA GLU A 117 -3.56 -6.52 8.83
C GLU A 117 -5.10 -6.54 8.84
N GLN A 118 -5.67 -7.50 9.58
CA GLN A 118 -7.12 -7.68 9.75
C GLN A 118 -7.76 -6.38 10.29
N ASP A 119 -8.86 -5.96 9.64
CA ASP A 119 -9.65 -4.75 9.91
C ASP A 119 -8.94 -3.39 9.80
N ARG A 120 -7.67 -3.35 9.39
CA ARG A 120 -6.91 -2.09 9.35
C ARG A 120 -6.88 -1.44 7.98
N HIS A 121 -6.67 -2.15 6.87
CA HIS A 121 -6.44 -1.44 5.58
C HIS A 121 -6.93 -2.20 4.33
N PRO A 122 -8.26 -2.34 4.15
CA PRO A 122 -8.77 -3.21 3.11
C PRO A 122 -8.74 -2.58 1.71
N TYR A 123 -8.59 -1.25 1.61
CA TYR A 123 -8.59 -0.53 0.33
C TYR A 123 -7.36 -0.86 -0.51
N PHE A 124 -6.19 -0.95 0.11
CA PHE A 124 -4.97 -1.31 -0.61
C PHE A 124 -5.04 -2.75 -1.13
N ARG A 125 -5.53 -3.68 -0.32
CA ARG A 125 -5.80 -5.06 -0.76
C ARG A 125 -6.77 -5.09 -1.94
N LYS A 126 -7.87 -4.35 -1.87
CA LYS A 126 -8.87 -4.27 -2.95
C LYS A 126 -8.24 -3.73 -4.25
N PHE A 127 -7.42 -2.69 -4.15
CA PHE A 127 -6.67 -2.14 -5.28
C PHE A 127 -5.73 -3.16 -5.91
N LEU A 128 -4.89 -3.83 -5.10
CA LEU A 128 -3.93 -4.83 -5.60
C LEU A 128 -4.62 -6.03 -6.27
N ARG A 129 -5.85 -6.38 -5.85
CA ARG A 129 -6.65 -7.45 -6.47
C ARG A 129 -7.36 -7.02 -7.76
N ASN A 130 -7.44 -5.72 -8.06
CA ASN A 130 -8.02 -5.25 -9.31
C ASN A 130 -6.93 -5.19 -10.39
N SER A 131 -6.87 -6.23 -11.23
CA SER A 131 -5.88 -6.38 -12.31
C SER A 131 -5.88 -5.22 -13.30
N THR A 132 -7.00 -4.52 -13.49
CA THR A 132 -7.07 -3.34 -14.36
C THR A 132 -6.46 -2.12 -13.68
N ALA A 133 -6.82 -1.86 -12.42
CA ALA A 133 -6.36 -0.70 -11.68
C ALA A 133 -4.85 -0.79 -11.37
N VAL A 134 -4.35 -1.97 -11.01
CA VAL A 134 -2.94 -2.19 -10.62
C VAL A 134 -2.01 -2.52 -11.79
N LYS A 135 -2.53 -2.64 -13.02
CA LYS A 135 -1.74 -3.01 -14.21
C LYS A 135 -0.41 -2.25 -14.30
N ASP A 136 0.68 -2.92 -14.64
CA ASP A 136 2.04 -2.36 -14.76
C ASP A 136 2.70 -1.86 -13.45
N VAL A 137 1.92 -1.52 -12.41
CA VAL A 137 2.45 -1.01 -11.13
C VAL A 137 3.48 -1.95 -10.48
N PRO A 138 3.28 -3.28 -10.42
CA PRO A 138 4.28 -4.17 -9.83
C PRO A 138 5.64 -4.09 -10.56
N ASN A 139 5.62 -4.07 -11.90
CA ASN A 139 6.82 -3.94 -12.72
C ASN A 139 7.51 -2.59 -12.53
N ILE A 140 6.74 -1.48 -12.56
CA ILE A 140 7.27 -0.12 -12.34
C ILE A 140 7.96 -0.01 -10.98
N VAL A 141 7.32 -0.50 -9.91
CA VAL A 141 7.89 -0.43 -8.55
C VAL A 141 9.15 -1.27 -8.42
N ALA A 142 9.14 -2.50 -8.94
CA ALA A 142 10.30 -3.40 -8.89
C ALA A 142 11.48 -2.86 -9.72
N ASP A 143 11.21 -2.37 -10.93
CA ASP A 143 12.22 -1.78 -11.82
C ASP A 143 12.80 -0.48 -11.26
N ALA A 144 11.99 0.35 -10.57
CA ALA A 144 12.49 1.52 -9.84
C ALA A 144 13.57 1.15 -8.81
N PHE A 145 13.34 0.07 -8.06
CA PHE A 145 14.28 -0.42 -7.07
C PHE A 145 15.57 -0.92 -7.74
N VAL A 146 15.44 -1.70 -8.82
CA VAL A 146 16.58 -2.20 -9.61
C VAL A 146 17.44 -1.05 -10.15
N LYS A 147 16.80 0.03 -10.61
CA LYS A 147 17.48 1.23 -11.14
C LYS A 147 18.04 2.15 -10.05
N GLY A 148 17.93 1.78 -8.78
CA GLY A 148 18.50 2.55 -7.66
C GLY A 148 17.75 3.85 -7.37
N MET A 149 16.40 3.81 -7.37
CA MET A 149 15.58 4.97 -7.00
C MET A 149 16.02 5.61 -5.67
N THR A 150 15.82 6.91 -5.56
CA THR A 150 16.16 7.67 -4.35
C THR A 150 15.25 7.26 -3.20
N LEU A 151 15.83 6.65 -2.17
CA LEU A 151 15.11 6.26 -0.96
C LEU A 151 14.88 7.47 -0.06
N LYS A 152 13.62 7.76 0.26
CA LYS A 152 13.20 8.93 1.04
C LYS A 152 12.60 8.52 2.38
N LYS A 153 13.08 9.11 3.48
CA LYS A 153 12.51 8.88 4.82
C LYS A 153 11.04 9.33 4.88
N PRO A 154 10.17 8.62 5.61
CA PRO A 154 10.48 7.50 6.52
C PRO A 154 10.58 6.15 5.79
N SER A 155 10.44 6.10 4.47
CA SER A 155 10.65 4.87 3.70
C SER A 155 12.12 4.53 3.60
N GLY A 156 12.43 3.27 3.89
CA GLY A 156 13.73 2.67 3.65
C GLY A 156 13.61 1.50 2.69
N PRO A 157 14.72 0.84 2.34
CA PRO A 157 14.72 -0.25 1.37
C PRO A 157 13.80 -1.41 1.78
N GLY A 158 13.68 -1.69 3.08
CA GLY A 158 12.77 -2.69 3.61
C GLY A 158 11.29 -2.34 3.39
N ARG A 159 10.88 -1.08 3.57
CA ARG A 159 9.47 -0.68 3.27
C ARG A 159 9.13 -0.85 1.79
N HIS A 160 10.07 -0.55 0.91
CA HIS A 160 9.89 -0.82 -0.53
C HIS A 160 9.87 -2.31 -0.83
N CYS A 161 10.68 -3.12 -0.14
CA CYS A 161 10.62 -4.57 -0.24
C CYS A 161 9.26 -5.09 0.22
N THR A 162 8.71 -4.61 1.34
CA THR A 162 7.36 -4.94 1.80
C THR A 162 6.29 -4.55 0.78
N LEU A 163 6.41 -3.39 0.13
CA LEU A 163 5.53 -3.00 -0.97
C LEU A 163 5.59 -4.02 -2.12
N ILE A 164 6.78 -4.42 -2.56
CA ILE A 164 6.95 -5.42 -3.62
C ILE A 164 6.41 -6.80 -3.18
N ILE A 165 6.61 -7.20 -1.94
CA ILE A 165 6.03 -8.43 -1.38
C ILE A 165 4.49 -8.37 -1.48
N ASN A 166 3.89 -7.23 -1.14
CA ASN A 166 2.46 -7.03 -1.24
C ASN A 166 1.97 -7.12 -2.69
N THR A 167 2.70 -6.57 -3.67
CA THR A 167 2.32 -6.74 -5.09
C THR A 167 2.39 -8.22 -5.51
N LEU A 168 3.46 -8.94 -5.14
CA LEU A 168 3.62 -10.36 -5.44
C LEU A 168 2.49 -11.23 -4.82
N PHE A 169 2.10 -10.96 -3.57
CA PHE A 169 1.08 -11.74 -2.89
C PHE A 169 -0.34 -11.44 -3.37
N TRP A 170 -0.65 -10.18 -3.68
CA TRP A 170 -2.03 -9.75 -3.91
C TRP A 170 -2.41 -9.52 -5.39
N CYS A 171 -1.45 -9.26 -6.27
CA CYS A 171 -1.71 -9.00 -7.70
C CYS A 171 -1.76 -10.28 -8.52
N ASP A 172 -2.67 -10.39 -9.49
CA ASP A 172 -2.77 -11.55 -10.38
C ASP A 172 -1.42 -11.90 -11.03
N THR A 173 -1.03 -13.18 -10.99
CA THR A 173 0.22 -13.65 -11.58
C THR A 173 0.19 -13.57 -13.11
N SER A 174 -0.99 -13.47 -13.72
CA SER A 174 -1.12 -13.24 -15.16
C SER A 174 -0.68 -11.84 -15.61
N LEU A 175 -0.37 -10.93 -14.67
CA LEU A 175 0.16 -9.61 -15.00
C LEU A 175 1.64 -9.66 -15.42
N GLY A 176 2.38 -10.68 -14.99
CA GLY A 176 3.75 -10.91 -15.43
C GLY A 176 3.80 -11.72 -16.72
N ASP A 177 4.90 -11.55 -17.45
CA ASP A 177 5.19 -12.20 -18.74
C ASP A 177 5.17 -13.74 -18.75
N ASP A 178 5.49 -14.39 -17.63
CA ASP A 178 5.61 -15.85 -17.51
C ASP A 178 4.50 -16.50 -16.67
N GLY A 179 3.54 -15.72 -16.19
CA GLY A 179 2.43 -16.20 -15.37
C GLY A 179 2.84 -16.71 -13.96
N ARG A 180 4.12 -16.61 -13.58
CA ARG A 180 4.60 -17.09 -12.27
C ARG A 180 4.42 -16.07 -11.16
N ALA A 181 4.42 -14.78 -11.49
CA ALA A 181 4.23 -13.67 -10.57
C ALA A 181 3.70 -12.44 -11.32
N SER A 182 3.24 -11.44 -10.58
CA SER A 182 2.75 -10.18 -11.16
C SER A 182 3.85 -9.24 -11.67
N VAL A 183 5.11 -9.63 -11.53
CA VAL A 183 6.31 -8.90 -11.97
C VAL A 183 7.02 -9.76 -13.01
N ASP A 184 7.49 -9.20 -14.11
CA ASP A 184 8.12 -9.92 -15.22
C ASP A 184 9.40 -10.65 -14.80
N ALA A 185 9.66 -11.80 -15.39
CA ALA A 185 10.76 -12.69 -15.03
C ALA A 185 12.13 -11.97 -15.05
N GLY A 186 12.38 -11.17 -16.09
CA GLY A 186 13.61 -10.38 -16.21
C GLY A 186 13.78 -9.36 -15.09
N ILE A 187 12.71 -8.66 -14.72
CA ILE A 187 12.71 -7.67 -13.62
C ILE A 187 12.90 -8.38 -12.28
N ARG A 188 12.25 -9.53 -12.05
CA ARG A 188 12.43 -10.33 -10.83
C ARG A 188 13.87 -10.79 -10.65
N ALA A 189 14.53 -11.25 -11.73
CA ALA A 189 15.93 -11.67 -11.69
C ALA A 189 16.86 -10.48 -11.36
N ALA A 190 16.65 -9.34 -12.03
CA ALA A 190 17.42 -8.13 -11.75
C ALA A 190 17.21 -7.63 -10.31
N LEU A 191 15.98 -7.72 -9.80
CA LEU A 191 15.62 -7.36 -8.43
C LEU A 191 16.30 -8.26 -7.40
N ALA A 192 16.33 -9.57 -7.63
CA ALA A 192 17.04 -10.51 -6.76
C ALA A 192 18.53 -10.17 -6.66
N ASN A 193 19.16 -9.84 -7.79
CA ASN A 193 20.57 -9.40 -7.84
C ASN A 193 20.78 -8.07 -7.12
N ALA A 194 19.90 -7.08 -7.32
CA ALA A 194 20.00 -5.78 -6.65
C ALA A 194 19.87 -5.89 -5.13
N ILE A 195 18.94 -6.74 -4.64
CA ILE A 195 18.78 -7.02 -3.21
C ILE A 195 20.02 -7.72 -2.66
N GLN A 196 20.53 -8.75 -3.35
CA GLN A 196 21.73 -9.46 -2.96
C GLN A 196 22.93 -8.51 -2.85
N ALA A 197 23.17 -7.69 -3.87
CA ALA A 197 24.25 -6.71 -3.88
C ALA A 197 24.13 -5.71 -2.72
N THR A 198 22.90 -5.29 -2.38
CA THR A 198 22.67 -4.38 -1.24
C THR A 198 22.95 -5.08 0.09
N LEU A 199 22.57 -6.34 0.25
CA LEU A 199 22.81 -7.13 1.47
C LEU A 199 24.30 -7.45 1.68
N ASP A 200 25.04 -7.72 0.60
CA ASP A 200 26.48 -8.02 0.64
C ASP A 200 27.35 -6.77 0.86
N HIS A 201 26.82 -5.59 0.55
CA HIS A 201 27.56 -4.34 0.75
C HIS A 201 27.85 -4.11 2.24
N PRO A 202 29.07 -3.71 2.65
CA PRO A 202 29.43 -3.55 4.08
C PRO A 202 28.49 -2.62 4.86
N ARG A 203 27.93 -1.60 4.19
CA ARG A 203 26.96 -0.67 4.78
C ARG A 203 25.58 -1.28 5.04
N SER A 204 25.29 -2.50 4.59
CA SER A 204 24.08 -3.22 4.99
C SER A 204 24.02 -3.40 6.51
N ALA A 205 25.19 -3.43 7.17
CA ALA A 205 25.36 -3.40 8.62
C ALA A 205 24.69 -2.20 9.30
N GLU A 206 24.61 -1.05 8.60
CA GLU A 206 24.02 0.21 9.09
C GLU A 206 22.49 0.24 8.97
N LEU A 207 21.89 -0.67 8.19
CA LEU A 207 20.45 -0.75 8.05
C LEU A 207 19.81 -1.18 9.37
N ASP A 208 18.68 -0.54 9.69
CA ASP A 208 17.83 -1.01 10.78
C ASP A 208 17.44 -2.48 10.56
N ARG A 209 17.31 -3.22 11.67
CA ARG A 209 17.05 -4.67 11.64
C ARG A 209 15.82 -5.00 10.81
N MET A 210 14.74 -4.23 10.94
CA MET A 210 13.50 -4.50 10.18
C MET A 210 13.71 -4.28 8.69
N GLN A 211 14.54 -3.30 8.31
CA GLN A 211 14.85 -3.07 6.90
C GLN A 211 15.56 -4.27 6.27
N ARG A 212 16.53 -4.85 6.98
CA ARG A 212 17.26 -6.04 6.50
C ARG A 212 16.36 -7.27 6.42
N VAL A 213 15.52 -7.50 7.43
CA VAL A 213 14.60 -8.64 7.47
C VAL A 213 13.66 -8.63 6.26
N GLU A 214 13.07 -7.48 5.93
CA GLU A 214 12.16 -7.40 4.77
C GLU A 214 12.88 -7.58 3.43
N MET A 215 14.15 -7.14 3.33
CA MET A 215 14.99 -7.42 2.15
C MET A 215 15.30 -8.92 2.00
N GLU A 216 15.70 -9.58 3.09
CA GLU A 216 15.95 -11.03 3.11
C GLU A 216 14.68 -11.82 2.81
N ARG A 217 13.53 -11.38 3.34
CA ARG A 217 12.21 -11.96 3.06
C ARG A 217 11.85 -11.87 1.58
N LEU A 218 12.02 -10.70 0.96
CA LEU A 218 11.76 -10.52 -0.47
C LEU A 218 12.72 -11.38 -1.31
N LYS A 219 14.01 -11.44 -0.97
CA LYS A 219 14.97 -12.33 -1.63
C LYS A 219 14.51 -13.79 -1.57
N GLY A 220 14.10 -14.27 -0.39
CA GLY A 220 13.58 -15.63 -0.21
C GLY A 220 12.37 -15.90 -1.10
N ILE A 221 11.40 -14.97 -1.15
CA ILE A 221 10.21 -15.06 -2.01
C ILE A 221 10.60 -15.15 -3.49
N LEU A 222 11.53 -14.31 -3.96
CA LEU A 222 11.97 -14.30 -5.36
C LEU A 222 12.67 -15.60 -5.76
N LEU A 223 13.49 -16.17 -4.87
CA LEU A 223 14.11 -17.48 -5.08
C LEU A 223 13.05 -18.57 -5.21
N THR A 224 12.09 -18.60 -4.29
CA THR A 224 10.98 -19.57 -4.28
C THR A 224 10.15 -19.50 -5.57
N ILE A 225 9.78 -18.30 -6.05
CA ILE A 225 9.01 -18.13 -7.31
C ILE A 225 9.72 -18.78 -8.51
N ASN A 226 11.04 -18.77 -8.53
CA ASN A 226 11.84 -19.29 -9.64
C ASN A 226 12.11 -20.80 -9.55
N MET A 227 11.75 -21.47 -8.44
CA MET A 227 11.90 -22.92 -8.31
C MET A 227 10.89 -23.65 -9.19
N GLU A 228 11.37 -24.39 -10.19
CA GLU A 228 10.52 -25.17 -11.11
C GLU A 228 9.76 -26.31 -10.42
N GLU A 229 10.28 -26.78 -9.29
CA GLU A 229 9.76 -27.91 -8.51
C GLU A 229 8.45 -27.60 -7.79
N LEU A 230 8.08 -26.33 -7.64
CA LEU A 230 6.85 -25.90 -6.93
C LEU A 230 5.58 -26.01 -7.78
N GLY A 231 5.68 -26.63 -8.96
CA GLY A 231 4.56 -26.88 -9.84
C GLY A 231 4.31 -25.75 -10.84
N PRO A 232 3.30 -25.92 -11.71
CA PRO A 232 3.04 -24.98 -12.80
C PRO A 232 2.52 -23.62 -12.30
N GLY A 233 2.92 -22.55 -13.00
CA GLY A 233 2.15 -21.30 -13.08
C GLY A 233 1.81 -20.59 -11.76
N GLY A 234 2.82 -20.24 -10.97
CA GLY A 234 2.67 -19.33 -9.82
C GLY A 234 2.02 -19.96 -8.58
N TYR A 235 2.05 -21.30 -8.46
CA TYR A 235 1.43 -22.05 -7.37
C TYR A 235 1.76 -21.51 -5.97
N PHE A 236 3.04 -21.22 -5.68
CA PHE A 236 3.46 -20.66 -4.40
C PHE A 236 2.72 -19.37 -4.03
N LEU A 237 2.60 -18.42 -4.98
CA LEU A 237 1.92 -17.15 -4.75
C LEU A 237 0.41 -17.32 -4.66
N LYS A 238 -0.18 -18.22 -5.47
CA LYS A 238 -1.61 -18.55 -5.40
C LYS A 238 -1.99 -19.16 -4.05
N SER A 239 -1.25 -20.17 -3.60
CA SER A 239 -1.46 -20.81 -2.30
C SER A 239 -1.26 -19.81 -1.14
N THR A 240 -0.25 -18.95 -1.23
CA THR A 240 -0.03 -17.87 -0.26
C THR A 240 -1.23 -16.90 -0.24
N ARG A 241 -1.73 -16.50 -1.41
CA ARG A 241 -2.92 -15.65 -1.51
C ARG A 241 -4.14 -16.32 -0.89
N GLU A 242 -4.43 -17.57 -1.24
CA GLU A 242 -5.57 -18.32 -0.70
C GLU A 242 -5.50 -18.40 0.83
N HIS A 243 -4.31 -18.68 1.39
CA HIS A 243 -4.08 -18.67 2.83
C HIS A 243 -4.36 -17.29 3.45
N LEU A 244 -3.87 -16.22 2.83
CA LEU A 244 -4.11 -14.86 3.30
C LEU A 244 -5.59 -14.47 3.18
N GLU A 245 -6.26 -14.82 2.08
CA GLU A 245 -7.69 -14.55 1.86
C GLU A 245 -8.57 -15.26 2.89
N GLY A 246 -8.25 -16.52 3.23
CA GLY A 246 -8.96 -17.25 4.29
C GLY A 246 -8.91 -16.58 5.66
N ARG A 247 -7.97 -15.64 5.90
CA ARG A 247 -7.93 -14.84 7.13
C ARG A 247 -8.88 -13.63 7.13
N PHE A 248 -9.49 -13.30 6.00
CA PHE A 248 -10.35 -12.11 5.83
C PHE A 248 -11.83 -12.42 5.55
N ASP A 249 -12.20 -13.70 5.42
CA ASP A 249 -13.60 -14.11 5.22
C ASP A 249 -14.41 -14.18 6.53
N MET A 250 -13.78 -13.84 7.65
CA MET A 250 -14.40 -13.79 8.98
C MET A 250 -15.21 -12.50 9.18
N CYS A 251 -16.20 -12.57 10.07
CA CYS A 251 -17.01 -11.43 10.47
C CYS A 251 -16.16 -10.32 11.15
N SER A 252 -16.29 -9.06 10.73
CA SER A 252 -15.69 -7.90 11.43
C SER A 252 -16.47 -7.48 12.69
N GLY A 253 -17.35 -8.34 13.22
CA GLY A 253 -18.05 -8.13 14.49
C GLY A 253 -17.12 -8.37 15.68
N ASN A 254 -17.46 -7.83 16.84
CA ASN A 254 -16.68 -8.06 18.06
C ASN A 254 -16.74 -9.52 18.49
N ASP A 255 -15.59 -10.17 18.66
CA ASP A 255 -15.48 -11.56 19.14
C ASP A 255 -16.38 -12.53 18.36
N CYS A 256 -16.50 -12.34 17.04
CA CYS A 256 -17.37 -13.13 16.17
C CYS A 256 -16.54 -13.95 15.18
N ASP A 257 -16.48 -15.27 15.41
CA ASP A 257 -15.77 -16.23 14.55
C ASP A 257 -16.70 -16.91 13.53
N GLU A 258 -17.84 -16.29 13.21
CA GLU A 258 -18.78 -16.81 12.20
C GLU A 258 -18.38 -16.38 10.78
N ASP A 259 -18.75 -17.22 9.81
CA ASP A 259 -18.59 -16.94 8.39
C ASP A 259 -19.39 -15.69 7.98
N ALA A 260 -18.77 -14.83 7.17
CA ALA A 260 -19.36 -13.55 6.83
C ALA A 260 -20.18 -13.58 5.53
N GLU A 261 -21.51 -13.57 5.66
CA GLU A 261 -22.45 -13.63 4.53
C GLU A 261 -22.77 -12.26 3.91
N LEU A 262 -22.67 -11.18 4.69
CA LEU A 262 -23.02 -9.82 4.29
C LEU A 262 -21.75 -9.00 4.05
N SER A 263 -21.77 -8.11 3.06
CA SER A 263 -20.73 -7.10 2.86
C SER A 263 -21.26 -5.70 3.18
N CYS A 264 -20.40 -4.80 3.64
CA CYS A 264 -20.80 -3.40 3.76
C CYS A 264 -21.22 -2.83 2.40
N SER A 265 -22.45 -2.34 2.29
CA SER A 265 -23.03 -1.86 1.02
C SER A 265 -22.27 -0.68 0.41
N LYS A 266 -21.58 0.12 1.22
CA LYS A 266 -20.82 1.30 0.77
C LYS A 266 -19.41 0.95 0.29
N CYS A 267 -18.56 0.41 1.16
CA CYS A 267 -17.16 0.14 0.81
C CYS A 267 -16.94 -1.22 0.15
N LYS A 268 -17.83 -2.19 0.42
CA LYS A 268 -17.73 -3.60 -0.02
C LYS A 268 -16.41 -4.29 0.39
N THR A 269 -15.72 -3.75 1.40
CA THR A 269 -14.41 -4.24 1.84
C THR A 269 -14.47 -5.06 3.13
N VAL A 270 -15.41 -4.76 4.01
CA VAL A 270 -15.62 -5.47 5.28
C VAL A 270 -16.86 -6.35 5.18
N ARG A 271 -16.83 -7.48 5.87
CA ARG A 271 -17.88 -8.50 5.83
C ARG A 271 -18.43 -8.76 7.24
N TYR A 272 -19.67 -9.25 7.32
CA TYR A 272 -20.41 -9.51 8.55
C TYR A 272 -21.23 -10.79 8.43
N CYS A 273 -21.35 -11.55 9.52
CA CYS A 273 -22.31 -12.67 9.58
C CYS A 273 -23.78 -12.19 9.63
N GLY A 274 -24.02 -10.95 10.07
CA GLY A 274 -25.38 -10.42 10.23
C GLY A 274 -25.48 -8.92 10.49
N ALA A 275 -26.71 -8.41 10.50
CA ALA A 275 -27.01 -6.99 10.69
C ALA A 275 -26.61 -6.45 12.08
N GLU A 276 -26.56 -7.32 13.09
CA GLU A 276 -26.12 -6.98 14.44
C GLU A 276 -24.62 -6.62 14.46
N CYS A 277 -23.77 -7.52 13.96
CA CYS A 277 -22.33 -7.31 13.82
C CYS A 277 -22.02 -6.09 12.94
N GLN A 278 -22.76 -5.91 11.85
CA GLN A 278 -22.66 -4.71 11.03
C GLN A 278 -22.98 -3.44 11.81
N SER A 279 -24.11 -3.41 12.53
CA SER A 279 -24.55 -2.26 13.32
C SER A 279 -23.58 -1.94 14.45
N TRP A 280 -23.00 -2.97 15.08
CA TRP A 280 -21.97 -2.82 16.09
C TRP A 280 -20.70 -2.22 15.49
N HIS A 281 -20.12 -2.83 14.45
CA HIS A 281 -18.87 -2.36 13.83
C HIS A 281 -19.02 -0.94 13.26
N TRP A 282 -20.19 -0.63 12.69
CA TRP A 282 -20.52 0.72 12.23
C TRP A 282 -20.35 1.78 13.33
N LYS A 283 -20.87 1.52 14.53
CA LYS A 283 -20.77 2.42 15.69
C LYS A 283 -19.37 2.45 16.30
N HIS A 284 -18.59 1.39 16.16
CA HIS A 284 -17.29 1.22 16.83
C HIS A 284 -16.06 1.62 16.01
N GLY A 285 -16.25 2.13 14.80
CA GLY A 285 -15.15 2.74 14.05
C GLY A 285 -15.33 2.72 12.55
N HIS A 286 -16.06 1.74 12.01
CA HIS A 286 -16.19 1.58 10.57
C HIS A 286 -16.76 2.84 9.90
N ARG A 287 -17.71 3.54 10.54
CA ARG A 287 -18.30 4.77 9.99
C ARG A 287 -17.25 5.82 9.62
N ALA A 288 -16.19 5.99 10.42
CA ALA A 288 -15.15 6.98 10.20
C ALA A 288 -14.12 6.56 9.11
N ARG A 289 -14.19 5.29 8.69
CA ARG A 289 -13.23 4.65 7.78
C ARG A 289 -13.90 4.01 6.56
N CYS A 290 -15.20 4.25 6.38
CA CYS A 290 -16.01 3.66 5.31
C CYS A 290 -16.09 4.60 4.11
N PHE A 291 -15.25 4.35 3.12
CA PHE A 291 -15.16 5.06 1.85
C PHE A 291 -15.71 4.20 0.72
N GLN A 292 -16.31 4.83 -0.28
CA GLN A 292 -16.63 4.17 -1.53
C GLN A 292 -15.36 4.15 -2.40
N THR A 293 -15.13 3.08 -3.15
CA THR A 293 -14.05 3.02 -4.14
C THR A 293 -14.61 2.61 -5.49
N ASP A 294 -14.03 3.16 -6.55
CA ASP A 294 -14.45 2.94 -7.94
C ASP A 294 -13.56 1.93 -8.69
N TYR A 295 -12.53 1.43 -8.01
CA TYR A 295 -11.73 0.27 -8.38
C TYR A 295 -12.10 -0.94 -7.51
#